data_AF-A0A922W0I8-F1
#
_entry.id   AF-A0A922W0I8-F1
#
_cell.length_a   1.000
_cell.length_b   1.000
_cell.length_c   1.000
_cell.angle_alpha   90.00
_cell.angle_beta   90.00
_cell.angle_gamma   90.00
#
_symmetry.space_group_name_H-M   'P 1'
#
loop_
_entity.id
_entity.type
_entity.pdbx_description
1 polymer ?
#
loop_
_entity_poly.entity_id
_entity_poly.type
_entity_poly.pdbx_seq_one_letter_code
_entity_poly.pdbx_strand_id
1 'polypeptide(L)'
;MEDLLQDFLQEASDLLSDVDNKLVDLEKSPDDTRLLNDIFRGFHTIKGGAGFLSATELVTLCHLTENLFDRLRNRDMTLTPELMDTIMAATKGVREMFGELNQSMQPRAAQVEVLAALRAALEGDAHASPAAVSTPAAAPAAGPDWQALHGAVTGAAAPASQPEVITAAEAAQLLSAQAPSAVAQPSFPPEGRRTTDKPAAAASAPAGGRRVEERAVARENTIRVDTSRLDQVLNLSGEIGLTKNRLTSLRADILAGKTDAETLHALDQAVSQLDLLVSDLQNSVMKTRMQPIGRLFQKYPRIARDLARQLGKDVELSLVGEETEVDKTMIEDLADPLIHLIRNAVDHGVELPEERLAAGKPAKSIVRLEARQEGDHIVLIIADDGRGMSAERIRAKAVEKGLLSEEEANTLDERQSLNLVLLPGFSTKSQISDVSGRGVGMDVVKTNIQKLNGSIEIRSEPGKGSVFLISLPLTLAILPVLLVLLGDQPFALPLSMVREILPIEKDKMQEVGGKETLVVRGEILPVIALSRLLGWPQLQHPEFGVLMQTAERSFILSVDSFAGRDDAVIKSLDDFRPRGVAGVTTLSNGQIVLILDMKELLSDLSSHLDGDGRGGAMRALEFSA
;
A
#
# COMPACT_ATOMS: atom_id res chain seq x y z
N MET A 1 10.57 -3.30 -31.66
CA MET A 1 9.17 -3.79 -31.72
C MET A 1 8.65 -3.99 -30.31
N GLU A 2 9.45 -4.61 -29.42
CA GLU A 2 9.16 -4.67 -27.97
C GLU A 2 9.07 -3.29 -27.31
N ASP A 3 9.99 -2.35 -27.60
CA ASP A 3 9.91 -0.99 -27.05
C ASP A 3 8.61 -0.26 -27.46
N LEU A 4 8.20 -0.41 -28.72
CA LEU A 4 6.98 0.20 -29.25
C LEU A 4 5.71 -0.47 -28.70
N LEU A 5 5.78 -1.77 -28.39
CA LEU A 5 4.73 -2.52 -27.72
C LEU A 5 4.59 -2.05 -26.26
N GLN A 6 5.69 -1.85 -25.55
CA GLN A 6 5.67 -1.33 -24.17
C GLN A 6 5.13 0.09 -24.10
N ASP A 7 5.58 0.98 -24.99
CA ASP A 7 5.05 2.36 -25.07
C ASP A 7 3.54 2.37 -25.37
N PHE A 8 3.09 1.53 -26.32
CA PHE A 8 1.67 1.38 -26.61
C PHE A 8 0.90 0.81 -25.41
N LEU A 9 1.38 -0.26 -24.77
CA LEU A 9 0.69 -0.90 -23.64
C LEU A 9 0.58 0.05 -22.46
N GLN A 10 1.61 0.88 -22.22
CA GLN A 10 1.58 1.91 -21.19
C GLN A 10 0.51 2.97 -21.50
N GLU A 11 0.56 3.58 -22.69
CA GLU A 11 -0.41 4.60 -23.11
C GLU A 11 -1.85 4.04 -23.13
N ALA A 12 -2.02 2.83 -23.63
CA ALA A 12 -3.32 2.18 -23.72
C ALA A 12 -3.86 1.75 -22.34
N SER A 13 -3.01 1.38 -21.40
CA SER A 13 -3.38 1.08 -20.01
C SER A 13 -3.81 2.34 -19.25
N ASP A 14 -3.10 3.46 -19.45
CA ASP A 14 -3.47 4.75 -18.88
C ASP A 14 -4.82 5.23 -19.46
N LEU A 15 -5.00 5.08 -20.77
CA LEU A 15 -6.25 5.42 -21.44
C LEU A 15 -7.41 4.54 -21.00
N LEU A 16 -7.19 3.23 -20.81
CA LEU A 16 -8.20 2.32 -20.31
C LEU A 16 -8.61 2.66 -18.87
N SER A 17 -7.64 3.03 -18.03
CA SER A 17 -7.90 3.46 -16.65
C SER A 17 -8.71 4.77 -16.59
N ASP A 18 -8.45 5.70 -17.51
CA ASP A 18 -9.26 6.93 -17.67
C ASP A 18 -10.68 6.61 -18.18
N VAL A 19 -10.81 5.65 -19.11
CA VAL A 19 -12.10 5.14 -19.57
C VAL A 19 -12.89 4.51 -18.42
N ASP A 20 -12.28 3.70 -17.56
CA ASP A 20 -12.95 3.11 -16.38
C ASP A 20 -13.52 4.18 -15.45
N ASN A 21 -12.74 5.23 -15.16
CA ASN A 21 -13.21 6.32 -14.31
C ASN A 21 -14.41 7.03 -14.92
N LYS A 22 -14.35 7.31 -16.23
CA LYS A 22 -15.45 7.94 -16.98
C LYS A 22 -16.69 7.05 -17.08
N LEU A 23 -16.53 5.73 -17.14
CA LEU A 23 -17.67 4.79 -17.11
C LEU A 23 -18.44 4.87 -15.79
N VAL A 24 -17.73 5.03 -14.66
CA VAL A 24 -18.36 5.22 -13.34
C VAL A 24 -19.11 6.55 -13.28
N ASP A 25 -18.56 7.62 -13.86
CA ASP A 25 -19.26 8.90 -13.92
C ASP A 25 -20.46 8.87 -14.89
N LEU A 26 -20.35 8.11 -15.99
CA LEU A 26 -21.42 7.90 -16.96
C LEU A 26 -22.59 7.11 -16.35
N GLU A 27 -22.34 6.19 -15.41
CA GLU A 27 -23.39 5.48 -14.67
C GLU A 27 -24.29 6.46 -13.88
N LYS A 28 -23.71 7.52 -13.33
CA LYS A 28 -24.45 8.56 -12.59
C LYS A 28 -25.15 9.55 -13.52
N SER A 29 -24.57 9.78 -14.70
CA SER A 29 -25.04 10.75 -15.70
C SER A 29 -25.14 10.12 -17.10
N PRO A 30 -26.13 9.24 -17.35
CA PRO A 30 -26.21 8.43 -18.58
C PRO A 30 -26.31 9.22 -19.89
N ASP A 31 -26.86 10.44 -19.82
CA ASP A 31 -27.09 11.31 -20.97
C ASP A 31 -25.93 12.29 -21.25
N ASP A 32 -24.83 12.22 -20.49
CA ASP A 32 -23.69 13.12 -20.66
C ASP A 32 -22.92 12.81 -21.95
N THR A 33 -23.22 13.62 -22.97
CA THR A 33 -22.61 13.50 -24.31
C THR A 33 -21.11 13.76 -24.30
N ARG A 34 -20.57 14.49 -23.31
CA ARG A 34 -19.11 14.69 -23.19
C ARG A 34 -18.43 13.40 -22.75
N LEU A 35 -18.97 12.73 -21.73
CA LEU A 35 -18.45 11.44 -21.25
C LEU A 35 -18.51 10.36 -22.33
N LEU A 36 -19.64 10.26 -23.04
CA LEU A 36 -19.80 9.32 -24.17
C LEU A 36 -18.75 9.54 -25.27
N ASN A 37 -18.46 10.81 -25.63
CA ASN A 37 -17.46 11.14 -26.63
C ASN A 37 -16.02 10.85 -26.16
N ASP A 38 -15.72 11.12 -24.90
CA ASP A 38 -14.39 10.88 -24.34
C ASP A 38 -14.10 9.37 -24.25
N ILE A 39 -15.09 8.56 -23.86
CA ILE A 39 -14.97 7.08 -23.82
C ILE A 39 -14.85 6.50 -25.23
N PHE A 40 -15.66 6.98 -26.19
CA PHE A 40 -15.56 6.59 -27.59
C PHE A 40 -14.14 6.82 -28.14
N ARG A 41 -13.56 7.99 -27.87
CA ARG A 41 -12.17 8.31 -28.29
C ARG A 41 -11.17 7.36 -27.64
N GLY A 42 -11.37 7.00 -26.38
CA GLY A 42 -10.56 6.00 -25.68
C GLY A 42 -10.47 4.68 -26.44
N PHE A 43 -11.62 4.06 -26.73
CA PHE A 43 -11.66 2.80 -27.48
C PHE A 43 -11.15 2.94 -28.93
N HIS A 44 -11.40 4.07 -29.59
CA HIS A 44 -10.91 4.33 -30.94
C HIS A 44 -9.38 4.36 -31.01
N THR A 45 -8.73 5.01 -30.04
CA THR A 45 -7.28 5.08 -29.94
C THR A 45 -6.67 3.71 -29.61
N ILE A 46 -7.27 2.96 -28.68
CA ILE A 46 -6.82 1.59 -28.33
C ILE A 46 -6.92 0.67 -29.55
N LYS A 47 -8.03 0.72 -30.29
CA LYS A 47 -8.21 -0.05 -31.53
C LYS A 47 -7.11 0.29 -32.55
N GLY A 48 -6.79 1.57 -32.71
CA GLY A 48 -5.75 2.04 -33.63
C GLY A 48 -4.39 1.41 -33.34
N GLY A 49 -3.95 1.45 -32.08
CA GLY A 49 -2.66 0.85 -31.71
C GLY A 49 -2.69 -0.68 -31.64
N ALA A 50 -3.82 -1.30 -31.27
CA ALA A 50 -3.99 -2.75 -31.36
C ALA A 50 -3.87 -3.26 -32.81
N GLY A 51 -4.34 -2.48 -33.79
CA GLY A 51 -4.19 -2.76 -35.21
C GLY A 51 -2.74 -2.75 -35.68
N PHE A 52 -1.92 -1.83 -35.13
CA PHE A 52 -0.48 -1.79 -35.41
C PHE A 52 0.25 -3.05 -34.91
N LEU A 53 -0.21 -3.63 -33.80
CA LEU A 53 0.36 -4.84 -33.19
C LEU A 53 -0.19 -6.15 -33.77
N SER A 54 -1.04 -6.08 -34.80
CA SER A 54 -1.74 -7.24 -35.38
C SER A 54 -2.56 -8.04 -34.35
N ALA A 55 -3.03 -7.39 -33.27
CA ALA A 55 -3.81 -8.01 -32.20
C ALA A 55 -5.29 -8.11 -32.59
N THR A 56 -5.61 -9.02 -33.51
CA THR A 56 -6.93 -9.13 -34.17
C THR A 56 -8.11 -9.23 -33.19
N GLU A 57 -7.98 -10.01 -32.12
CA GLU A 57 -9.06 -10.21 -31.15
C GLU A 57 -9.35 -8.95 -30.33
N LEU A 58 -8.29 -8.24 -29.96
CA LEU A 58 -8.38 -6.95 -29.27
C LEU A 58 -9.00 -5.87 -30.17
N VAL A 59 -8.60 -5.82 -31.44
CA VAL A 59 -9.23 -4.93 -32.43
C VAL A 59 -10.73 -5.22 -32.53
N THR A 60 -11.12 -6.49 -32.55
CA THR A 60 -12.52 -6.91 -32.65
C THR A 60 -13.35 -6.42 -31.46
N LEU A 61 -12.86 -6.65 -30.23
CA LEU A 61 -13.57 -6.24 -29.01
C LEU A 61 -13.69 -4.71 -28.89
N CYS A 62 -12.59 -3.98 -29.17
CA CYS A 62 -12.59 -2.52 -29.15
C CYS A 62 -13.54 -1.95 -30.22
N HIS A 63 -13.57 -2.54 -31.42
CA HIS A 63 -14.47 -2.10 -32.49
C HIS A 63 -15.95 -2.29 -32.15
N LEU A 64 -16.33 -3.43 -31.56
CA LEU A 64 -17.71 -3.66 -31.12
C LEU A 64 -18.12 -2.69 -30.02
N THR A 65 -17.23 -2.44 -29.05
CA THR A 65 -17.46 -1.50 -27.95
C THR A 65 -17.56 -0.06 -28.47
N GLU A 66 -16.70 0.32 -29.41
CA GLU A 66 -16.72 1.63 -30.09
C GLU A 66 -18.04 1.85 -30.85
N ASN A 67 -18.52 0.87 -31.60
CA ASN A 67 -19.81 0.96 -32.31
C ASN A 67 -20.99 1.14 -31.34
N LEU A 68 -20.91 0.53 -30.16
CA LEU A 68 -21.93 0.68 -29.13
C LEU A 68 -21.97 2.13 -28.62
N PHE A 69 -20.79 2.70 -28.32
CA PHE A 69 -20.66 4.10 -27.93
C PHE A 69 -21.04 5.08 -29.05
N ASP A 70 -20.83 4.71 -30.32
CA ASP A 70 -21.27 5.52 -31.46
C ASP A 70 -22.80 5.67 -31.49
N ARG A 71 -23.54 4.58 -31.25
CA ARG A 71 -25.00 4.65 -31.15
C ARG A 71 -25.48 5.42 -29.93
N LEU A 72 -24.82 5.25 -28.79
CA LEU A 72 -25.15 5.99 -27.56
C LEU A 72 -24.95 7.50 -27.74
N ARG A 73 -23.83 7.94 -28.33
CA ARG A 73 -23.56 9.38 -28.54
C ARG A 73 -24.48 10.02 -29.58
N ASN A 74 -24.90 9.26 -30.60
CA ASN A 74 -25.82 9.72 -31.64
C ASN A 74 -27.29 9.68 -31.19
N ARG A 75 -27.55 9.18 -29.97
CA ARG A 75 -28.89 8.99 -29.38
C ARG A 75 -29.77 7.99 -30.13
N ASP A 76 -29.15 7.05 -30.85
CA ASP A 76 -29.83 5.93 -31.49
C ASP A 76 -30.22 4.84 -30.47
N MET A 77 -29.65 4.90 -29.26
CA MET A 77 -29.88 3.97 -28.16
C MET A 77 -29.71 4.68 -26.81
N THR A 78 -30.45 4.24 -25.80
CA THR A 78 -30.33 4.73 -24.41
C THR A 78 -29.49 3.76 -23.57
N LEU A 79 -28.68 4.32 -22.68
CA LEU A 79 -27.87 3.52 -21.75
C LEU A 79 -28.75 2.91 -20.66
N THR A 80 -28.90 1.58 -20.67
CA THR A 80 -29.59 0.82 -19.60
C THR A 80 -28.59 0.15 -18.65
N PRO A 81 -28.98 -0.26 -17.44
CA PRO A 81 -28.11 -1.00 -16.52
C PRO A 81 -27.50 -2.26 -17.14
N GLU A 82 -28.28 -3.02 -17.90
CA GLU A 82 -27.83 -4.25 -18.57
C GLU A 82 -26.79 -3.95 -19.66
N LEU A 83 -26.97 -2.82 -20.34
CA LEU A 83 -25.99 -2.36 -21.33
C LEU A 83 -24.70 -1.88 -20.67
N MET A 84 -24.81 -1.21 -19.52
CA MET A 84 -23.65 -0.81 -18.71
C MET A 84 -22.85 -2.03 -18.24
N ASP A 85 -23.52 -3.07 -17.74
CA ASP A 85 -22.87 -4.33 -17.35
C ASP A 85 -22.12 -4.96 -18.52
N THR A 86 -22.72 -4.92 -19.72
CA THR A 86 -22.09 -5.41 -20.96
C THR A 86 -20.85 -4.59 -21.33
N ILE A 87 -20.91 -3.27 -21.21
CA ILE A 87 -19.78 -2.37 -21.43
C ILE A 87 -18.66 -2.64 -20.44
N MET A 88 -18.97 -2.77 -19.14
CA MET A 88 -17.96 -3.07 -18.12
C MET A 88 -17.30 -4.44 -18.35
N ALA A 89 -18.07 -5.44 -18.79
CA ALA A 89 -17.54 -6.75 -19.15
C ALA A 89 -16.59 -6.66 -20.37
N ALA A 90 -16.92 -5.83 -21.37
CA ALA A 90 -16.05 -5.58 -22.52
C ALA A 90 -14.75 -4.87 -22.10
N THR A 91 -14.81 -3.84 -21.26
CA THR A 91 -13.64 -3.14 -20.72
C THR A 91 -12.73 -4.09 -19.92
N LYS A 92 -13.32 -4.99 -19.13
CA LYS A 92 -12.57 -6.06 -18.44
C LYS A 92 -11.86 -6.98 -19.43
N GLY A 93 -12.54 -7.40 -20.50
CA GLY A 93 -11.93 -8.23 -21.55
C GLY A 93 -10.74 -7.54 -22.23
N VAL A 94 -10.83 -6.23 -22.50
CA VAL A 94 -9.70 -5.45 -23.03
C VAL A 94 -8.51 -5.46 -22.08
N ARG A 95 -8.75 -5.33 -20.76
CA ARG A 95 -7.68 -5.39 -19.74
C ARG A 95 -7.00 -6.76 -19.70
N GLU A 96 -7.79 -7.83 -19.78
CA GLU A 96 -7.26 -9.20 -19.83
C GLU A 96 -6.37 -9.40 -21.07
N MET A 97 -6.82 -8.93 -22.24
CA MET A 97 -6.04 -8.98 -23.49
C MET A 97 -4.73 -8.17 -23.43
N PHE A 98 -4.71 -7.02 -22.74
CA PHE A 98 -3.46 -6.30 -22.46
C PHE A 98 -2.52 -7.09 -21.56
N GLY A 99 -3.04 -7.80 -20.56
CA GLY A 99 -2.25 -8.68 -19.71
C GLY A 99 -1.58 -9.80 -20.51
N GLU A 100 -2.27 -10.37 -21.49
CA GLU A 100 -1.71 -11.38 -22.42
C GLU A 100 -0.63 -10.77 -23.33
N LEU A 101 -0.88 -9.58 -23.91
CA LEU A 101 0.11 -8.86 -24.73
C LEU A 101 1.39 -8.50 -23.94
N ASN A 102 1.24 -8.13 -22.66
CA ASN A 102 2.38 -7.82 -21.79
C ASN A 102 3.24 -9.06 -21.46
N GLN A 103 2.67 -10.26 -21.61
CA GLN A 103 3.40 -11.53 -21.49
C GLN A 103 3.95 -12.02 -22.85
N SER A 104 3.98 -11.15 -23.85
CA SER A 104 4.36 -11.47 -25.24
C SER A 104 3.49 -12.57 -25.87
N MET A 105 2.26 -12.73 -25.40
CA MET A 105 1.28 -13.67 -25.94
C MET A 105 0.24 -12.92 -26.80
N GLN A 106 -0.16 -13.51 -27.92
CA GLN A 106 -1.28 -12.97 -28.70
C GLN A 106 -2.58 -13.17 -27.93
N PRO A 107 -3.44 -12.13 -27.85
CA PRO A 107 -4.64 -12.20 -27.06
C PRO A 107 -5.62 -13.22 -27.63
N ARG A 108 -6.22 -14.01 -26.75
CA ARG A 108 -7.32 -14.90 -27.12
C ARG A 108 -8.60 -14.10 -27.29
N ALA A 109 -9.56 -14.68 -28.02
CA ALA A 109 -10.89 -14.10 -28.16
C ALA A 109 -11.53 -13.88 -26.78
N ALA A 110 -12.26 -12.76 -26.63
CA ALA A 110 -13.03 -12.49 -25.44
C ALA A 110 -14.08 -13.58 -25.19
N GLN A 111 -14.57 -13.66 -23.95
CA GLN A 111 -15.65 -14.58 -23.57
C GLN A 111 -16.81 -14.49 -24.56
N VAL A 112 -17.30 -15.65 -25.01
CA VAL A 112 -18.31 -15.76 -26.08
C VAL A 112 -19.58 -15.01 -25.69
N GLU A 113 -19.92 -15.02 -24.41
CA GLU A 113 -21.05 -14.34 -23.80
C GLU A 113 -20.96 -12.81 -23.97
N VAL A 114 -19.76 -12.23 -23.80
CA VAL A 114 -19.54 -10.78 -23.93
C VAL A 114 -19.66 -10.34 -25.39
N LEU A 115 -19.07 -11.11 -26.31
CA LEU A 115 -19.19 -10.84 -27.75
C LEU A 115 -20.63 -10.98 -28.24
N ALA A 116 -21.37 -11.98 -27.73
CA ALA A 116 -22.78 -12.18 -28.03
C ALA A 116 -23.64 -11.03 -27.48
N ALA A 117 -23.41 -10.60 -26.23
CA ALA A 117 -24.13 -9.50 -25.61
C ALA A 117 -23.90 -8.16 -26.33
N LEU A 118 -22.65 -7.87 -26.72
CA LEU A 118 -22.32 -6.67 -27.51
C LEU A 118 -23.01 -6.68 -28.89
N ARG A 119 -23.03 -7.83 -29.57
CA ARG A 119 -23.71 -7.97 -30.87
C ARG A 119 -25.23 -7.83 -30.73
N ALA A 120 -25.83 -8.48 -29.73
CA ALA A 120 -27.26 -8.36 -29.46
C ALA A 120 -27.67 -6.91 -29.17
N ALA A 121 -26.87 -6.19 -28.36
CA ALA A 121 -27.07 -4.77 -28.10
C ALA A 121 -26.96 -3.90 -29.37
N LEU A 122 -26.05 -4.24 -30.28
CA LEU A 122 -25.89 -3.57 -31.58
C LEU A 122 -26.95 -3.99 -32.61
N GLU A 123 -27.65 -5.10 -32.45
CA GLU A 123 -28.71 -5.50 -33.40
C GLU A 123 -30.08 -4.97 -32.97
N GLY A 124 -30.19 -4.42 -31.75
CA GLY A 124 -31.43 -3.83 -31.23
C GLY A 124 -32.38 -4.85 -30.58
N ASP A 125 -31.95 -6.10 -30.45
CA ASP A 125 -32.71 -7.17 -29.79
C ASP A 125 -32.44 -7.19 -28.29
N ALA A 126 -32.85 -6.12 -27.61
CA ALA A 126 -33.05 -6.16 -26.17
C ALA A 126 -34.46 -6.70 -25.88
N HIS A 127 -34.68 -8.02 -26.01
CA HIS A 127 -35.73 -8.79 -25.31
C HIS A 127 -35.45 -10.31 -25.36
N ALA A 128 -34.73 -10.82 -24.37
CA ALA A 128 -34.96 -12.14 -23.79
C ALA A 128 -34.38 -12.17 -22.36
N SER A 129 -35.16 -11.68 -21.40
CA SER A 129 -34.92 -11.95 -19.98
C SER A 129 -34.94 -13.46 -19.73
N PRO A 130 -34.12 -14.00 -18.80
CA PRO A 130 -34.27 -15.38 -18.36
C PRO A 130 -35.60 -15.50 -17.60
N ALA A 131 -36.53 -16.24 -18.18
CA ALA A 131 -37.80 -16.56 -17.54
C ALA A 131 -37.56 -17.51 -16.35
N ALA A 132 -38.23 -17.17 -15.26
CA ALA A 132 -38.46 -17.91 -14.03
C ALA A 132 -38.33 -19.45 -14.15
N VAL A 133 -37.64 -20.01 -13.16
CA VAL A 133 -37.56 -21.44 -12.89
C VAL A 133 -38.96 -21.96 -12.54
N SER A 134 -39.59 -22.67 -13.49
CA SER A 134 -40.65 -23.62 -13.21
C SER A 134 -40.18 -25.02 -13.64
N THR A 135 -40.20 -25.94 -12.68
CA THR A 135 -39.93 -27.38 -12.76
C THR A 135 -40.36 -28.04 -14.08
N PRO A 136 -39.55 -28.96 -14.63
CA PRO A 136 -40.05 -30.00 -15.53
C PRO A 136 -40.03 -31.38 -14.85
N ALA A 137 -41.18 -32.06 -14.93
CA ALA A 137 -41.31 -33.50 -14.79
C ALA A 137 -40.79 -34.23 -16.06
N ALA A 138 -40.25 -35.44 -15.83
CA ALA A 138 -39.85 -36.56 -16.72
C ALA A 138 -40.50 -36.63 -18.13
N ALA A 139 -39.95 -37.16 -19.24
CA ALA A 139 -38.81 -38.03 -19.62
C ALA A 139 -38.72 -38.09 -21.18
N PRO A 140 -37.86 -38.90 -21.86
CA PRO A 140 -36.48 -39.36 -21.57
C PRO A 140 -35.46 -38.91 -22.64
N ALA A 141 -34.18 -38.96 -22.26
CA ALA A 141 -33.01 -38.71 -23.11
C ALA A 141 -32.65 -39.92 -23.99
N ALA A 142 -32.35 -39.67 -25.26
CA ALA A 142 -31.57 -40.59 -26.09
C ALA A 142 -30.08 -40.37 -25.79
N GLY A 143 -29.44 -41.40 -25.23
CA GLY A 143 -27.99 -41.40 -24.96
C GLY A 143 -27.15 -41.58 -26.23
N PRO A 144 -25.82 -41.38 -26.13
CA PRO A 144 -24.91 -41.48 -27.26
C PRO A 144 -24.84 -42.90 -27.84
N ASP A 145 -24.68 -42.97 -29.16
CA ASP A 145 -24.64 -44.20 -29.96
C ASP A 145 -23.32 -44.99 -29.72
N TRP A 146 -23.40 -45.94 -28.80
CA TRP A 146 -22.30 -46.83 -28.44
C TRP A 146 -21.91 -47.82 -29.56
N GLN A 147 -22.75 -48.01 -30.59
CA GLN A 147 -22.42 -48.86 -31.73
C GLN A 147 -21.41 -48.19 -32.67
N ALA A 148 -21.44 -46.87 -32.81
CA ALA A 148 -20.44 -46.11 -33.54
C ALA A 148 -19.04 -46.16 -32.87
N LEU A 149 -19.00 -46.17 -31.54
CA LEU A 149 -17.75 -46.26 -30.76
C LEU A 149 -17.19 -47.69 -30.73
N HIS A 150 -18.04 -48.72 -30.76
CA HIS A 150 -17.62 -50.11 -30.83
C HIS A 150 -16.95 -50.45 -32.17
N GLY A 151 -17.49 -49.92 -33.29
CA GLY A 151 -16.91 -50.13 -34.62
C GLY A 151 -15.51 -49.53 -34.80
N ALA A 152 -15.21 -48.44 -34.10
CA ALA A 152 -13.90 -47.79 -34.12
C ALA A 152 -12.80 -48.56 -33.35
N VAL A 153 -13.18 -49.50 -32.46
CA VAL A 153 -12.25 -50.24 -31.59
C VAL A 153 -11.98 -51.67 -32.08
N THR A 154 -12.89 -52.30 -32.82
CA THR A 154 -12.77 -53.74 -33.17
C THR A 154 -12.18 -54.06 -34.55
N GLY A 155 -11.76 -53.06 -35.34
CA GLY A 155 -10.91 -53.28 -36.53
C GLY A 155 -11.45 -54.28 -37.57
N ALA A 156 -12.76 -54.28 -37.87
CA ALA A 156 -13.36 -55.11 -38.90
C ALA A 156 -13.72 -54.28 -40.15
N ALA A 157 -13.27 -54.73 -41.32
CA ALA A 157 -13.37 -54.02 -42.59
C ALA A 157 -14.63 -54.36 -43.42
N ALA A 158 -15.15 -53.32 -44.10
CA ALA A 158 -15.83 -53.29 -45.42
C ALA A 158 -17.26 -53.92 -45.53
N PRO A 159 -18.13 -53.53 -46.51
CA PRO A 159 -17.77 -52.98 -47.83
C PRO A 159 -18.60 -51.81 -48.43
N ALA A 160 -17.90 -51.11 -49.34
CA ALA A 160 -18.27 -50.59 -50.67
C ALA A 160 -19.64 -49.92 -50.95
N SER A 161 -19.55 -48.65 -51.38
CA SER A 161 -20.27 -48.14 -52.58
C SER A 161 -19.48 -46.97 -53.21
N GLN A 162 -19.02 -47.16 -54.45
CA GLN A 162 -18.49 -46.16 -55.40
C GLN A 162 -19.64 -45.64 -56.32
N PRO A 163 -19.40 -44.83 -57.37
CA PRO A 163 -18.90 -43.45 -57.41
C PRO A 163 -19.78 -42.54 -58.33
N GLU A 164 -19.61 -41.21 -58.28
CA GLU A 164 -19.94 -40.34 -59.42
C GLU A 164 -18.80 -39.37 -59.72
N VAL A 165 -18.51 -39.22 -61.01
CA VAL A 165 -17.33 -38.60 -61.61
C VAL A 165 -17.80 -37.46 -62.53
N ILE A 166 -17.36 -36.24 -62.18
CA ILE A 166 -16.93 -35.09 -63.00
C ILE A 166 -17.83 -34.62 -64.17
N THR A 167 -18.14 -33.32 -64.19
CA THR A 167 -17.89 -32.52 -65.40
C THR A 167 -17.16 -31.20 -65.08
N ALA A 168 -16.25 -30.88 -65.98
CA ALA A 168 -15.38 -29.72 -65.97
C ALA A 168 -16.13 -28.49 -66.50
N ALA A 169 -16.40 -27.49 -65.65
CA ALA A 169 -16.91 -26.20 -66.12
C ALA A 169 -16.61 -24.98 -65.22
N GLU A 170 -16.11 -25.13 -64.00
CA GLU A 170 -15.99 -23.96 -63.09
C GLU A 170 -14.61 -23.84 -62.44
N ALA A 171 -13.58 -24.34 -63.12
CA ALA A 171 -12.16 -24.17 -62.78
C ALA A 171 -11.48 -23.15 -63.73
N ALA A 172 -12.07 -21.95 -63.89
CA ALA A 172 -11.54 -20.94 -64.81
C ALA A 172 -11.79 -19.47 -64.38
N GLN A 173 -11.80 -19.17 -63.08
CA GLN A 173 -11.75 -17.78 -62.60
C GLN A 173 -10.74 -17.62 -61.46
N LEU A 174 -9.48 -17.94 -61.76
CA LEU A 174 -8.31 -17.58 -60.98
C LEU A 174 -7.26 -17.01 -61.93
N LEU A 175 -7.00 -15.70 -61.76
CA LEU A 175 -5.73 -15.00 -61.97
C LEU A 175 -5.19 -14.75 -63.40
N SER A 176 -4.82 -13.47 -63.63
CA SER A 176 -3.93 -12.91 -64.68
C SER A 176 -4.57 -12.66 -66.07
N ALA A 177 -4.47 -11.53 -66.78
CA ALA A 177 -3.62 -10.32 -66.81
C ALA A 177 -4.43 -9.17 -67.50
N GLN A 178 -4.14 -7.85 -67.40
CA GLN A 178 -3.06 -7.09 -68.04
C GLN A 178 -3.15 -5.59 -67.63
N ALA A 179 -2.00 -4.90 -67.53
CA ALA A 179 -1.82 -3.43 -67.53
C ALA A 179 -1.39 -2.94 -68.95
N PRO A 180 -1.13 -1.64 -69.28
CA PRO A 180 -1.29 -0.35 -68.56
C PRO A 180 -1.99 0.76 -69.42
N SER A 181 -2.31 1.94 -68.84
CA SER A 181 -2.45 3.23 -69.56
C SER A 181 -2.42 4.45 -68.62
N ALA A 182 -2.06 5.59 -69.21
CA ALA A 182 -1.42 6.76 -68.62
C ALA A 182 -2.34 7.93 -68.15
N VAL A 183 -1.84 8.67 -67.14
CA VAL A 183 -1.92 10.13 -66.85
C VAL A 183 -3.27 10.88 -66.94
N ALA A 184 -3.74 11.41 -65.79
CA ALA A 184 -4.03 12.85 -65.57
C ALA A 184 -4.54 13.11 -64.13
N GLN A 185 -3.88 14.03 -63.41
CA GLN A 185 -4.37 14.62 -62.15
C GLN A 185 -5.35 15.77 -62.44
N PRO A 186 -6.32 16.02 -61.55
CA PRO A 186 -6.77 17.37 -61.27
C PRO A 186 -6.54 17.80 -59.80
N SER A 187 -6.23 19.07 -59.70
CA SER A 187 -5.93 19.91 -58.54
C SER A 187 -7.06 20.08 -57.52
N PHE A 188 -6.71 20.20 -56.23
CA PHE A 188 -7.55 20.79 -55.19
C PHE A 188 -6.83 22.00 -54.57
N PRO A 189 -7.51 23.16 -54.39
CA PRO A 189 -6.93 24.36 -53.78
C PRO A 189 -6.93 24.29 -52.24
N PRO A 190 -6.03 25.06 -51.56
CA PRO A 190 -5.83 24.99 -50.12
C PRO A 190 -6.43 26.20 -49.38
N GLU A 191 -7.12 25.98 -48.25
CA GLU A 191 -7.36 27.04 -47.27
C GLU A 191 -7.25 26.50 -45.83
N GLY A 192 -6.44 27.19 -45.01
CA GLY A 192 -6.84 27.46 -43.62
C GLY A 192 -6.08 26.83 -42.45
N ARG A 193 -4.73 26.78 -42.44
CA ARG A 193 -3.96 26.82 -41.17
C ARG A 193 -3.50 28.25 -40.90
N ARG A 194 -3.73 28.73 -39.67
CA ARG A 194 -3.33 30.06 -39.21
C ARG A 194 -1.81 30.18 -39.09
N THR A 195 -1.33 31.36 -39.49
CA THR A 195 0.06 31.76 -39.61
C THR A 195 0.56 32.39 -38.31
N THR A 196 0.94 31.59 -37.33
CA THR A 196 1.93 31.95 -36.30
C THR A 196 2.38 30.67 -35.62
N ASP A 197 3.37 29.98 -36.20
CA ASP A 197 4.56 29.58 -35.45
C ASP A 197 5.64 29.06 -36.40
N LYS A 198 6.85 29.53 -36.15
CA LYS A 198 8.02 29.48 -37.02
C LYS A 198 8.85 28.24 -36.67
N PRO A 199 9.28 27.39 -37.63
CA PRO A 199 10.11 26.22 -37.35
C PRO A 199 11.60 26.52 -37.57
N ALA A 200 12.43 26.17 -36.59
CA ALA A 200 13.88 25.99 -36.67
C ALA A 200 14.33 25.54 -35.26
N ALA A 201 15.27 24.63 -35.02
CA ALA A 201 16.12 23.79 -35.85
C ALA A 201 16.81 22.76 -34.91
N ALA A 202 17.22 21.63 -35.47
CA ALA A 202 18.43 20.83 -35.19
C ALA A 202 18.90 20.65 -33.72
N ALA A 203 19.07 19.41 -33.28
CA ALA A 203 20.31 18.65 -33.50
C ALA A 203 20.45 17.43 -32.55
N SER A 204 20.79 16.29 -33.15
CA SER A 204 21.77 15.28 -32.68
C SER A 204 21.61 14.57 -31.33
N ALA A 205 21.41 13.24 -31.40
CA ALA A 205 22.05 12.29 -30.50
C ALA A 205 22.61 11.11 -31.32
N PRO A 206 23.87 10.67 -31.09
CA PRO A 206 24.42 9.45 -31.66
C PRO A 206 24.11 8.23 -30.79
N ALA A 207 24.15 7.06 -31.43
CA ALA A 207 24.10 5.75 -30.82
C ALA A 207 25.35 5.43 -29.98
N GLY A 208 25.19 4.60 -28.94
CA GLY A 208 26.33 4.03 -28.22
C GLY A 208 26.01 3.27 -26.93
N GLY A 209 25.48 2.05 -27.04
CA GLY A 209 26.02 0.84 -26.37
C GLY A 209 25.92 0.65 -24.84
N ARG A 210 25.17 -0.41 -24.49
CA ARG A 210 25.45 -1.42 -23.44
C ARG A 210 25.54 -0.97 -21.97
N ARG A 211 24.45 -1.24 -21.24
CA ARG A 211 24.43 -2.25 -20.15
C ARG A 211 22.98 -2.58 -19.82
N VAL A 212 22.54 -3.78 -20.19
CA VAL A 212 21.35 -4.43 -19.63
C VAL A 212 21.88 -5.55 -18.77
N GLU A 213 21.74 -5.39 -17.46
CA GLU A 213 21.52 -6.47 -16.51
C GLU A 213 20.75 -5.87 -15.32
N GLU A 214 19.65 -6.55 -14.99
CA GLU A 214 18.76 -6.37 -13.83
C GLU A 214 17.98 -5.05 -13.67
N ARG A 215 16.72 -5.07 -14.11
CA ARG A 215 15.65 -4.32 -13.42
C ARG A 215 14.46 -5.23 -13.13
N ALA A 216 14.48 -5.77 -11.92
CA ALA A 216 13.27 -6.09 -11.18
C ALA A 216 12.30 -4.90 -11.21
N VAL A 217 11.00 -5.18 -11.20
CA VAL A 217 9.85 -4.26 -11.06
C VAL A 217 10.27 -2.90 -10.48
N ALA A 218 10.57 -1.96 -11.37
CA ALA A 218 10.95 -0.62 -10.95
C ALA A 218 9.68 0.05 -10.44
N ARG A 219 9.52 0.12 -9.12
CA ARG A 219 8.60 1.07 -8.48
C ARG A 219 8.82 2.42 -9.15
N GLU A 220 7.76 3.00 -9.71
CA GLU A 220 7.83 4.35 -10.27
C GLU A 220 8.16 5.34 -9.14
N ASN A 221 9.45 5.69 -9.04
CA ASN A 221 9.99 6.60 -8.03
C ASN A 221 9.79 8.08 -8.40
N THR A 222 8.95 8.39 -9.39
CA THR A 222 8.66 9.77 -9.76
C THR A 222 7.56 10.34 -8.85
N ILE A 223 7.79 11.53 -8.31
CA ILE A 223 6.82 12.30 -7.53
C ILE A 223 6.55 13.58 -8.32
N ARG A 224 5.28 13.86 -8.64
CA ARG A 224 4.88 15.14 -9.22
C ARG A 224 4.84 16.16 -8.09
N VAL A 225 5.70 17.17 -8.17
CA VAL A 225 5.84 18.22 -7.16
C VAL A 225 5.35 19.54 -7.74
N ASP A 226 4.61 20.31 -6.94
CA ASP A 226 4.23 21.69 -7.30
C ASP A 226 5.49 22.57 -7.38
N THR A 227 5.62 23.37 -8.44
CA THR A 227 6.78 24.25 -8.65
C THR A 227 6.99 25.23 -7.49
N SER A 228 5.90 25.68 -6.84
CA SER A 228 5.98 26.58 -5.69
C SER A 228 6.67 25.95 -4.47
N ARG A 229 6.51 24.64 -4.25
CA ARG A 229 7.19 23.92 -3.15
C ARG A 229 8.69 23.82 -3.42
N LEU A 230 9.08 23.64 -4.69
CA LEU A 230 10.50 23.64 -5.09
C LEU A 230 11.12 25.02 -4.93
N ASP A 231 10.41 26.09 -5.29
CA ASP A 231 10.87 27.46 -5.11
C ASP A 231 11.09 27.80 -3.62
N GLN A 232 10.22 27.31 -2.73
CA GLN A 232 10.39 27.48 -1.30
C GLN A 232 11.66 26.78 -0.77
N VAL A 233 11.92 25.55 -1.22
CA VAL A 233 13.14 24.80 -0.88
C VAL A 233 14.39 25.54 -1.41
N LEU A 234 14.33 26.13 -2.61
CA LEU A 234 15.41 26.93 -3.18
C LEU A 234 15.68 28.21 -2.38
N ASN A 235 14.63 28.91 -1.93
CA ASN A 235 14.77 30.10 -1.09
C ASN A 235 15.42 29.77 0.26
N LEU A 236 14.95 28.71 0.93
CA LEU A 236 15.54 28.22 2.19
C LEU A 236 17.01 27.82 2.01
N SER A 237 17.36 27.17 0.90
CA SER A 237 18.75 26.87 0.54
C SER A 237 19.61 28.14 0.40
N GLY A 238 19.05 29.21 -0.18
CA GLY A 238 19.68 30.53 -0.25
C GLY A 238 19.93 31.16 1.13
N GLU A 239 18.94 31.11 2.03
CA GLU A 239 19.05 31.62 3.40
C GLU A 239 20.04 30.83 4.26
N ILE A 240 20.08 29.50 4.11
CA ILE A 240 21.11 28.64 4.71
C ILE A 240 22.50 29.03 4.18
N GLY A 241 22.62 29.33 2.88
CA GLY A 241 23.86 29.82 2.29
C GLY A 241 24.36 31.14 2.90
N LEU A 242 23.46 32.09 3.15
CA LEU A 242 23.78 33.35 3.82
C LEU A 242 24.21 33.12 5.28
N THR A 243 23.50 32.26 6.01
CA THR A 243 23.81 31.93 7.41
C THR A 243 25.14 31.20 7.52
N LYS A 244 25.46 30.29 6.59
CA LYS A 244 26.78 29.63 6.48
C LYS A 244 27.91 30.65 6.25
N ASN A 245 27.70 31.63 5.39
CA ASN A 245 28.68 32.69 5.18
C ASN A 245 28.88 33.52 6.46
N ARG A 246 27.80 33.85 7.17
CA ARG A 246 27.86 34.54 8.48
C ARG A 246 28.64 33.73 9.51
N LEU A 247 28.38 32.42 9.63
CA LEU A 247 29.15 31.52 10.50
C LEU A 247 30.64 31.45 10.11
N THR A 248 30.94 31.46 8.82
CA THR A 248 32.32 31.45 8.33
C THR A 248 33.06 32.74 8.69
N SER A 249 32.39 33.90 8.58
CA SER A 249 32.93 35.19 9.02
C SER A 249 33.18 35.22 10.53
N LEU A 250 32.19 34.79 11.34
CA LEU A 250 32.33 34.72 12.79
C LEU A 250 33.45 33.77 13.22
N ARG A 251 33.59 32.61 12.56
CA ARG A 251 34.71 31.69 12.76
C ARG A 251 36.05 32.36 12.46
N ALA A 252 36.15 33.15 11.40
CA ALA A 252 37.37 33.87 11.06
C ALA A 252 37.74 34.92 12.11
N ASP A 253 36.75 35.66 12.64
CA ASP A 253 36.94 36.61 13.74
C ASP A 253 37.41 35.91 15.03
N ILE A 254 36.83 34.75 15.37
CA ILE A 254 37.25 33.93 16.51
C ILE A 254 38.69 33.43 16.34
N LEU A 255 39.04 32.91 15.15
CA LEU A 255 40.40 32.47 14.83
C LEU A 255 41.42 33.62 14.84
N ALA A 256 40.97 34.84 14.55
CA ALA A 256 41.78 36.06 14.64
C ALA A 256 41.91 36.57 16.10
N GLY A 257 41.35 35.87 17.08
CA GLY A 257 41.48 36.17 18.51
C GLY A 257 40.35 37.00 19.10
N LYS A 258 39.30 37.33 18.35
CA LYS A 258 38.10 38.02 18.88
C LYS A 258 37.16 37.00 19.51
N THR A 259 37.30 36.80 20.81
CA THR A 259 36.45 35.92 21.64
C THR A 259 35.73 36.72 22.72
N ASP A 260 35.30 37.92 22.36
CA ASP A 260 34.43 38.76 23.18
C ASP A 260 33.01 38.18 23.28
N ALA A 261 32.28 38.58 24.33
CA ALA A 261 30.95 38.07 24.62
C ALA A 261 29.94 38.37 23.50
N GLU A 262 30.12 39.46 22.74
CA GLU A 262 29.27 39.80 21.60
C GLU A 262 29.48 38.83 20.43
N THR A 263 30.73 38.48 20.11
CA THR A 263 31.05 37.49 19.06
C THR A 263 30.51 36.10 19.40
N LEU A 264 30.62 35.66 20.67
CA LEU A 264 30.03 34.39 21.12
C LEU A 264 28.50 34.41 21.06
N HIS A 265 27.86 35.50 21.48
CA HIS A 265 26.41 35.64 21.37
C HIS A 265 25.92 35.65 19.91
N ALA A 266 26.67 36.32 19.02
CA ALA A 266 26.37 36.34 17.59
C ALA A 266 26.54 34.96 16.93
N LEU A 267 27.49 34.15 17.43
CA LEU A 267 27.67 32.75 17.02
C LEU A 267 26.46 31.91 17.45
N ASP A 268 26.06 31.98 18.72
CA ASP A 268 24.89 31.25 19.22
C ASP A 268 23.62 31.61 18.44
N GLN A 269 23.40 32.91 18.18
CA GLN A 269 22.27 33.36 17.35
C GLN A 269 22.33 32.80 15.93
N ALA A 270 23.50 32.76 15.31
CA ALA A 270 23.66 32.22 13.96
C ALA A 270 23.45 30.69 13.91
N VAL A 271 23.86 29.97 14.96
CA VAL A 271 23.60 28.53 15.11
C VAL A 271 22.11 28.27 15.30
N SER A 272 21.44 28.98 16.22
CA SER A 272 19.99 28.83 16.41
C SER A 272 19.19 29.18 15.15
N GLN A 273 19.62 30.22 14.41
CA GLN A 273 19.00 30.55 13.12
C GLN A 273 19.19 29.43 12.10
N LEU A 274 20.38 28.80 12.06
CA LEU A 274 20.63 27.65 11.20
C LEU A 274 19.73 26.47 11.57
N ASP A 275 19.56 26.17 12.86
CA ASP A 275 18.69 25.08 13.32
C ASP A 275 17.23 25.27 12.87
N LEU A 276 16.71 26.50 13.00
CA LEU A 276 15.37 26.84 12.50
C LEU A 276 15.26 26.66 10.97
N LEU A 277 16.24 27.17 10.22
CA LEU A 277 16.25 27.05 8.76
C LEU A 277 16.38 25.59 8.28
N VAL A 278 17.15 24.76 8.99
CA VAL A 278 17.28 23.33 8.72
C VAL A 278 15.95 22.62 8.98
N SER A 279 15.28 22.94 10.09
CA SER A 279 13.95 22.40 10.40
C SER A 279 12.91 22.81 9.34
N ASP A 280 12.94 24.06 8.89
CA ASP A 280 12.04 24.56 7.85
C ASP A 280 12.33 23.91 6.50
N LEU A 281 13.60 23.75 6.14
CA LEU A 281 14.02 23.03 4.93
C LEU A 281 13.51 21.58 4.98
N GLN A 282 13.69 20.90 6.11
CA GLN A 282 13.20 19.54 6.28
C GLN A 282 11.68 19.48 6.11
N ASN A 283 10.93 20.36 6.76
CA ASN A 283 9.47 20.43 6.63
C ASN A 283 9.02 20.70 5.18
N SER A 284 9.67 21.64 4.48
CA SER A 284 9.39 21.93 3.08
C SER A 284 9.73 20.75 2.17
N VAL A 285 10.84 20.06 2.38
CA VAL A 285 11.19 18.84 1.64
C VAL A 285 10.17 17.74 1.91
N MET A 286 9.75 17.51 3.15
CA MET A 286 8.71 16.54 3.47
C MET A 286 7.41 16.85 2.70
N LYS A 287 6.99 18.13 2.70
CA LYS A 287 5.82 18.59 1.92
C LYS A 287 5.93 18.31 0.43
N THR A 288 7.13 18.25 -0.17
CA THR A 288 7.26 17.88 -1.59
C THR A 288 6.89 16.43 -1.88
N ARG A 289 7.00 15.54 -0.88
CA ARG A 289 6.68 14.11 -0.99
C ARG A 289 5.24 13.77 -0.58
N MET A 290 4.57 14.68 0.11
CA MET A 290 3.19 14.49 0.56
C MET A 290 2.22 14.42 -0.62
N GLN A 291 1.22 13.56 -0.50
CA GLN A 291 0.09 13.47 -1.40
C GLN A 291 -1.22 13.44 -0.61
N PRO A 292 -2.34 13.90 -1.17
CA PRO A 292 -3.64 13.76 -0.52
C PRO A 292 -4.01 12.29 -0.32
N ILE A 293 -4.44 11.93 0.88
CA ILE A 293 -4.85 10.56 1.21
C ILE A 293 -6.11 10.13 0.44
N GLY A 294 -6.91 11.06 -0.07
CA GLY A 294 -8.13 10.77 -0.83
C GLY A 294 -7.93 9.80 -2.00
N ARG A 295 -6.74 9.78 -2.64
CA ARG A 295 -6.42 8.77 -3.68
C ARG A 295 -6.54 7.34 -3.19
N LEU A 296 -6.20 7.12 -1.92
CA LEU A 296 -6.35 5.83 -1.26
C LEU A 296 -7.82 5.49 -1.02
N PHE A 297 -8.61 6.49 -0.63
CA PHE A 297 -10.01 6.32 -0.25
C PHE A 297 -10.93 6.07 -1.46
N GLN A 298 -10.59 6.52 -2.66
CA GLN A 298 -11.41 6.38 -3.87
C GLN A 298 -11.87 4.93 -4.16
N LYS A 299 -11.05 3.93 -3.85
CA LYS A 299 -11.35 2.51 -4.12
C LYS A 299 -12.23 1.88 -3.03
N TYR A 300 -12.27 2.46 -1.84
CA TYR A 300 -12.88 1.84 -0.66
C TYR A 300 -14.41 1.80 -0.68
N PRO A 301 -15.15 2.82 -1.15
CA PRO A 301 -16.60 2.77 -1.25
C PRO A 301 -17.11 1.57 -2.08
N ARG A 302 -16.42 1.27 -3.19
CA ARG A 302 -16.78 0.13 -4.06
C ARG A 302 -16.55 -1.20 -3.33
N ILE A 303 -15.37 -1.38 -2.72
CA ILE A 303 -15.02 -2.60 -1.98
C ILE A 303 -16.01 -2.84 -0.82
N ALA A 304 -16.35 -1.78 -0.07
CA ALA A 304 -17.30 -1.86 1.03
C ALA A 304 -18.71 -2.25 0.54
N ARG A 305 -19.18 -1.66 -0.57
CA ARG A 305 -20.49 -1.96 -1.16
C ARG A 305 -20.57 -3.38 -1.72
N ASP A 306 -19.54 -3.84 -2.42
CA ASP A 306 -19.47 -5.20 -2.96
C ASP A 306 -19.49 -6.24 -1.83
N LEU A 307 -18.72 -6.00 -0.76
CA LEU A 307 -18.69 -6.87 0.43
C LEU A 307 -20.02 -6.84 1.19
N ALA A 308 -20.65 -5.67 1.33
CA ALA A 308 -21.96 -5.54 1.95
C ALA A 308 -23.03 -6.32 1.16
N ARG A 309 -23.02 -6.22 -0.17
CA ARG A 309 -23.93 -6.97 -1.05
C ARG A 309 -23.74 -8.48 -0.95
N GLN A 310 -22.50 -8.96 -0.89
CA GLN A 310 -22.19 -10.38 -0.70
C GLN A 310 -22.72 -10.92 0.64
N LEU A 311 -22.70 -10.10 1.69
CA LEU A 311 -23.14 -10.48 3.04
C LEU A 311 -24.61 -10.12 3.33
N GLY A 312 -25.33 -9.54 2.37
CA GLY A 312 -26.74 -9.13 2.55
C GLY A 312 -26.95 -7.96 3.50
N LYS A 313 -25.97 -7.05 3.60
CA LYS A 313 -25.99 -5.88 4.49
C LYS A 313 -26.14 -4.59 3.67
N ASP A 314 -26.72 -3.55 4.28
CA ASP A 314 -26.82 -2.21 3.69
C ASP A 314 -25.85 -1.26 4.41
N VAL A 315 -24.78 -0.86 3.72
CA VAL A 315 -23.67 -0.08 4.29
C VAL A 315 -23.34 1.12 3.42
N GLU A 316 -23.20 2.28 4.05
CA GLU A 316 -22.65 3.50 3.48
C GLU A 316 -21.26 3.80 4.05
N LEU A 317 -20.28 4.01 3.17
CA LEU A 317 -18.96 4.49 3.59
C LEU A 317 -18.93 6.01 3.48
N SER A 318 -18.77 6.69 4.62
CA SER A 318 -18.58 8.14 4.71
C SER A 318 -17.08 8.45 4.78
N LEU A 319 -16.59 9.26 3.85
CA LEU A 319 -15.20 9.71 3.77
C LEU A 319 -15.11 11.16 4.27
N VAL A 320 -14.17 11.44 5.17
CA VAL A 320 -13.92 12.79 5.71
C VAL A 320 -12.43 13.07 5.69
N GLY A 321 -12.03 14.28 5.29
CA GLY A 321 -10.63 14.71 5.30
C GLY A 321 -9.77 14.09 4.19
N GLU A 322 -10.36 13.85 3.01
CA GLU A 322 -9.67 13.31 1.83
C GLU A 322 -8.50 14.19 1.37
N GLU A 323 -8.56 15.49 1.67
CA GLU A 323 -7.52 16.48 1.41
C GLU A 323 -6.29 16.39 2.35
N THR A 324 -6.34 15.56 3.40
CA THR A 324 -5.22 15.42 4.34
C THR A 324 -3.97 14.92 3.63
N GLU A 325 -2.87 15.65 3.76
CA GLU A 325 -1.59 15.36 3.12
C GLU A 325 -0.79 14.31 3.91
N VAL A 326 -0.37 13.22 3.24
CA VAL A 326 0.36 12.09 3.82
C VAL A 326 1.50 11.66 2.89
N ASP A 327 2.60 11.14 3.43
CA ASP A 327 3.75 10.68 2.64
C ASP A 327 3.35 9.57 1.65
N LYS A 328 3.88 9.61 0.41
CA LYS A 328 3.60 8.60 -0.63
C LYS A 328 3.84 7.16 -0.14
N THR A 329 4.93 6.88 0.58
CA THR A 329 5.17 5.50 1.04
C THR A 329 4.24 5.12 2.18
N MET A 330 3.87 6.07 3.04
CA MET A 330 2.83 5.79 4.04
C MET A 330 1.49 5.46 3.38
N ILE A 331 1.10 6.16 2.30
CA ILE A 331 -0.13 5.85 1.55
C ILE A 331 -0.09 4.43 0.98
N GLU A 332 1.04 4.03 0.39
CA GLU A 332 1.23 2.69 -0.18
C GLU A 332 1.16 1.60 0.92
N ASP A 333 1.86 1.82 2.04
CA ASP A 333 1.94 0.85 3.14
C ASP A 333 0.64 0.78 3.98
N LEU A 334 -0.18 1.84 3.99
CA LEU A 334 -1.48 1.87 4.68
C LEU A 334 -2.62 1.24 3.86
N ALA A 335 -2.41 0.99 2.57
CA ALA A 335 -3.47 0.51 1.69
C ALA A 335 -4.09 -0.81 2.18
N ASP A 336 -3.25 -1.79 2.49
CA ASP A 336 -3.69 -3.11 2.95
C ASP A 336 -4.29 -3.08 4.37
N PRO A 337 -3.65 -2.43 5.38
CA PRO A 337 -4.24 -2.27 6.72
C PRO A 337 -5.64 -1.67 6.73
N LEU A 338 -5.87 -0.60 5.97
CA LEU A 338 -7.17 0.09 5.95
C LEU A 338 -8.25 -0.76 5.29
N ILE A 339 -7.94 -1.47 4.19
CA ILE A 339 -8.87 -2.42 3.56
C ILE A 339 -9.27 -3.50 4.57
N HIS A 340 -8.32 -4.01 5.35
CA HIS A 340 -8.60 -5.03 6.36
C HIS A 340 -9.53 -4.52 7.46
N LEU A 341 -9.30 -3.30 7.97
CA LEU A 341 -10.16 -2.68 8.98
C LEU A 341 -11.59 -2.44 8.46
N ILE A 342 -11.72 -1.95 7.22
CA ILE A 342 -13.04 -1.76 6.57
C ILE A 342 -13.75 -3.10 6.39
N ARG A 343 -13.03 -4.14 5.94
CA ARG A 343 -13.59 -5.49 5.84
C ARG A 343 -14.10 -5.99 7.18
N ASN A 344 -13.35 -5.80 8.27
CA ASN A 344 -13.78 -6.23 9.60
C ASN A 344 -15.00 -5.45 10.09
N ALA A 345 -15.06 -4.15 9.82
CA ALA A 345 -16.24 -3.35 10.09
C ALA A 345 -17.47 -3.92 9.35
N VAL A 346 -17.36 -4.20 8.05
CA VAL A 346 -18.50 -4.71 7.25
C VAL A 346 -18.85 -6.17 7.55
N ASP A 347 -17.87 -7.07 7.72
CA ASP A 347 -18.10 -8.51 7.98
C ASP A 347 -18.59 -8.77 9.41
N HIS A 348 -17.91 -8.18 10.39
CA HIS A 348 -18.13 -8.48 11.81
C HIS A 348 -18.80 -7.35 12.59
N GLY A 349 -18.49 -6.10 12.29
CA GLY A 349 -19.07 -4.94 12.96
C GLY A 349 -20.55 -4.78 12.65
N VAL A 350 -20.88 -4.59 11.36
CA VAL A 350 -22.22 -4.28 10.90
C VAL A 350 -23.15 -5.50 11.03
N GLU A 351 -24.33 -5.26 11.58
CA GLU A 351 -25.43 -6.22 11.78
C GLU A 351 -26.31 -6.31 10.52
N LEU A 352 -27.14 -7.35 10.40
CA LEU A 352 -28.11 -7.42 9.30
C LEU A 352 -29.19 -6.33 9.45
N PRO A 353 -29.84 -5.87 8.36
CA PRO A 353 -30.86 -4.82 8.44
C PRO A 353 -31.99 -5.15 9.42
N GLU A 354 -32.41 -6.43 9.48
CA GLU A 354 -33.44 -6.91 10.41
C GLU A 354 -32.98 -6.83 11.87
N GLU A 355 -31.74 -7.25 12.16
CA GLU A 355 -31.14 -7.17 13.49
C GLU A 355 -30.99 -5.72 13.95
N ARG A 356 -30.62 -4.81 13.04
CA ARG A 356 -30.50 -3.37 13.32
C ARG A 356 -31.83 -2.75 13.68
N LEU A 357 -32.89 -3.05 12.93
CA LEU A 357 -34.24 -2.59 13.23
C LEU A 357 -34.73 -3.13 14.58
N ALA A 358 -34.44 -4.40 14.90
CA ALA A 358 -34.75 -4.99 16.20
C ALA A 358 -34.00 -4.31 17.36
N ALA A 359 -32.77 -3.83 17.12
CA ALA A 359 -31.97 -3.07 18.07
C ALA A 359 -32.32 -1.56 18.12
N GLY A 360 -33.30 -1.09 17.32
CA GLY A 360 -33.71 0.32 17.26
C GLY A 360 -32.75 1.23 16.47
N LYS A 361 -31.87 0.64 15.65
CA LYS A 361 -30.91 1.36 14.80
C LYS A 361 -31.47 1.57 13.38
N PRO A 362 -30.96 2.57 12.63
CA PRO A 362 -31.29 2.72 11.21
C PRO A 362 -30.92 1.47 10.41
N ALA A 363 -31.74 1.10 9.42
CA ALA A 363 -31.50 -0.07 8.58
C ALA A 363 -30.17 0.01 7.79
N LYS A 364 -29.85 1.21 7.30
CA LYS A 364 -28.56 1.52 6.66
C LYS A 364 -27.50 1.78 7.74
N SER A 365 -26.38 1.07 7.68
CA SER A 365 -25.22 1.27 8.56
C SER A 365 -24.26 2.28 7.95
N ILE A 366 -23.61 3.08 8.80
CA ILE A 366 -22.59 4.04 8.38
C ILE A 366 -21.24 3.60 8.93
N VAL A 367 -20.29 3.40 8.01
CA VAL A 367 -18.87 3.25 8.34
C VAL A 367 -18.18 4.55 7.96
N ARG A 368 -17.56 5.23 8.94
CA ARG A 368 -16.83 6.49 8.74
C ARG A 368 -15.34 6.20 8.65
N LEU A 369 -14.71 6.70 7.58
CA LEU A 369 -13.27 6.78 7.44
C LEU A 369 -12.88 8.26 7.40
N GLU A 370 -12.15 8.69 8.41
CA GLU A 370 -11.74 10.08 8.57
C GLU A 370 -10.22 10.16 8.67
N ALA A 371 -9.63 11.13 8.00
CA ALA A 371 -8.24 11.52 8.17
C ALA A 371 -8.18 12.97 8.64
N ARG A 372 -7.34 13.24 9.64
CA ARG A 372 -7.07 14.61 10.08
C ARG A 372 -5.65 14.73 10.59
N GLN A 373 -5.10 15.93 10.47
CA GLN A 373 -3.81 16.26 11.04
C GLN A 373 -3.98 16.87 12.43
N GLU A 374 -3.36 16.28 13.45
CA GLU A 374 -3.27 16.81 14.82
C GLU A 374 -1.80 17.02 15.18
N GLY A 375 -1.34 18.28 15.10
CA GLY A 375 0.07 18.61 15.35
C GLY A 375 1.02 17.98 14.34
N ASP A 376 1.98 17.21 14.84
CA ASP A 376 2.98 16.44 14.08
C ASP A 376 2.53 15.01 13.76
N HIS A 377 1.27 14.67 14.07
CA HIS A 377 0.68 13.36 13.78
C HIS A 377 -0.51 13.47 12.81
N ILE A 378 -0.63 12.46 11.94
CA ILE A 378 -1.82 12.17 11.14
C ILE A 378 -2.64 11.15 11.93
N VAL A 379 -3.88 11.51 12.24
CA VAL A 379 -4.83 10.65 12.93
C VAL A 379 -5.87 10.15 11.94
N LEU A 380 -5.86 8.84 11.70
CA LEU A 380 -6.88 8.14 10.92
C LEU A 380 -7.89 7.52 11.88
N ILE A 381 -9.18 7.76 11.63
CA ILE A 381 -10.29 7.27 12.43
C ILE A 381 -11.16 6.39 11.54
N ILE A 382 -11.31 5.12 11.92
CA ILE A 382 -12.22 4.18 11.30
C ILE A 382 -13.30 3.87 12.32
N ALA A 383 -14.53 4.34 12.09
CA ALA A 383 -15.64 4.14 13.00
C ALA A 383 -16.79 3.37 12.31
N ASP A 384 -17.38 2.42 13.02
CA ASP A 384 -18.61 1.73 12.63
C ASP A 384 -19.69 1.93 13.69
N ASP A 385 -20.95 1.90 13.27
CA ASP A 385 -22.14 1.98 14.14
C ASP A 385 -22.76 0.59 14.42
N GLY A 386 -21.93 -0.46 14.35
CA GLY A 386 -22.33 -1.85 14.41
C GLY A 386 -22.58 -2.39 15.82
N ARG A 387 -22.35 -3.69 15.98
CA ARG A 387 -22.57 -4.40 17.26
C ARG A 387 -21.59 -4.04 18.37
N GLY A 388 -20.44 -3.45 18.01
CA GLY A 388 -19.33 -3.21 18.93
C GLY A 388 -18.67 -4.49 19.46
N MET A 389 -17.62 -4.31 20.25
CA MET A 389 -16.82 -5.38 20.83
C MET A 389 -17.11 -5.49 22.32
N SER A 390 -17.24 -6.73 22.81
CA SER A 390 -17.37 -7.02 24.25
C SER A 390 -16.01 -7.40 24.79
N ALA A 391 -15.47 -6.56 25.68
CA ALA A 391 -14.19 -6.82 26.36
C ALA A 391 -14.21 -8.15 27.13
N GLU A 392 -15.32 -8.47 27.79
CA GLU A 392 -15.50 -9.74 28.52
C GLU A 392 -15.37 -10.96 27.60
N ARG A 393 -16.04 -10.94 26.44
CA ARG A 393 -15.96 -12.04 25.46
C ARG A 393 -14.56 -12.17 24.86
N ILE A 394 -13.89 -11.04 24.61
CA ILE A 394 -12.52 -11.04 24.08
C ILE A 394 -11.55 -11.63 25.09
N ARG A 395 -11.64 -11.24 26.37
CA ARG A 395 -10.85 -11.84 27.47
C ARG A 395 -11.08 -13.34 27.58
N ALA A 396 -12.33 -13.78 27.67
CA ALA A 396 -12.67 -15.20 27.79
C ALA A 396 -12.10 -16.02 26.63
N LYS A 397 -12.19 -15.49 25.41
CA LYS A 397 -11.64 -16.14 24.20
C LYS A 397 -10.12 -16.16 24.16
N ALA A 398 -9.46 -15.14 24.72
CA ALA A 398 -7.99 -15.12 24.84
C ALA A 398 -7.49 -16.21 25.82
N VAL A 399 -8.20 -16.42 26.93
CA VAL A 399 -7.92 -17.48 27.90
C VAL A 399 -8.18 -18.87 27.29
N GLU A 400 -9.31 -19.07 26.60
CA GLU A 400 -9.64 -20.33 25.92
C GLU A 400 -8.56 -20.73 24.90
N LYS A 401 -8.00 -19.74 24.20
CA LYS A 401 -6.92 -19.94 23.22
C LYS A 401 -5.54 -20.12 23.84
N GLY A 402 -5.40 -20.03 25.16
CA GLY A 402 -4.13 -20.12 25.87
C GLY A 402 -3.19 -18.95 25.58
N LEU A 403 -3.70 -17.80 25.12
CA LEU A 403 -2.90 -16.60 24.89
C LEU A 403 -2.61 -15.84 26.18
N LEU A 404 -3.45 -16.00 27.20
CA LEU A 404 -3.29 -15.44 28.54
C LEU A 404 -3.76 -16.44 29.60
N SER A 405 -3.17 -16.34 30.80
CA SER A 405 -3.70 -17.00 31.98
C SER A 405 -4.98 -16.32 32.49
N GLU A 406 -5.78 -17.06 33.27
CA GLU A 406 -7.00 -16.52 33.87
C GLU A 406 -6.70 -15.42 34.90
N GLU A 407 -5.57 -15.51 35.60
CA GLU A 407 -5.10 -14.48 36.54
C GLU A 407 -4.74 -13.18 35.81
N GLU A 408 -3.96 -13.26 34.73
CA GLU A 408 -3.60 -12.09 33.92
C GLU A 408 -4.83 -11.45 33.30
N ALA A 409 -5.75 -12.24 32.74
CA ALA A 409 -6.97 -11.74 32.10
C ALA A 409 -7.86 -10.93 33.06
N ASN A 410 -7.90 -11.31 34.34
CA ASN A 410 -8.69 -10.61 35.36
C ASN A 410 -8.08 -9.27 35.80
N THR A 411 -6.79 -9.03 35.54
CA THR A 411 -6.13 -7.75 35.84
C THR A 411 -6.33 -6.69 34.76
N LEU A 412 -6.77 -7.09 33.55
CA LEU A 412 -6.86 -6.19 32.41
C LEU A 412 -8.08 -5.27 32.50
N ASP A 413 -7.84 -3.98 32.27
CA ASP A 413 -8.91 -3.01 32.07
C ASP A 413 -9.64 -3.23 30.72
N GLU A 414 -10.72 -2.49 30.49
CA GLU A 414 -11.53 -2.65 29.27
C GLU A 414 -10.74 -2.32 28.00
N ARG A 415 -9.87 -1.31 28.03
CA ARG A 415 -9.04 -0.90 26.88
C ARG A 415 -7.99 -1.95 26.54
N GLN A 416 -7.28 -2.45 27.54
CA GLN A 416 -6.30 -3.50 27.41
C GLN A 416 -6.95 -4.79 26.90
N SER A 417 -8.16 -5.08 27.38
CA SER A 417 -8.96 -6.22 26.91
C SER A 417 -9.30 -6.11 25.42
N LEU A 418 -9.70 -4.93 24.93
CA LEU A 418 -9.96 -4.72 23.50
C LEU A 418 -8.70 -4.87 22.65
N ASN A 419 -7.54 -4.45 23.16
CA ASN A 419 -6.26 -4.57 22.47
C ASN A 419 -5.79 -6.03 22.28
N LEU A 420 -6.35 -6.98 23.02
CA LEU A 420 -6.06 -8.42 22.84
C LEU A 420 -6.41 -8.91 21.44
N VAL A 421 -7.34 -8.24 20.73
CA VAL A 421 -7.70 -8.57 19.35
C VAL A 421 -6.52 -8.44 18.39
N LEU A 422 -5.54 -7.60 18.73
CA LEU A 422 -4.33 -7.36 17.94
C LEU A 422 -3.21 -8.38 18.23
N LEU A 423 -3.41 -9.34 19.15
CA LEU A 423 -2.40 -10.35 19.47
C LEU A 423 -2.25 -11.39 18.35
N PRO A 424 -1.01 -11.82 18.04
CA PRO A 424 -0.78 -12.94 17.15
C PRO A 424 -1.56 -14.18 17.62
N GLY A 425 -2.25 -14.86 16.70
CA GLY A 425 -3.06 -16.05 17.02
C GLY A 425 -4.43 -15.76 17.65
N PHE A 426 -4.80 -14.50 17.92
CA PHE A 426 -6.16 -14.17 18.35
C PHE A 426 -7.17 -14.31 17.20
N SER A 427 -6.82 -13.86 15.99
CA SER A 427 -7.64 -14.03 14.80
C SER A 427 -7.22 -15.28 14.01
N THR A 428 -7.92 -16.39 14.21
CA THR A 428 -7.65 -17.69 13.55
C THR A 428 -8.77 -18.06 12.58
N LYS A 429 -9.24 -17.13 11.74
CA LYS A 429 -10.17 -17.52 10.67
C LYS A 429 -9.40 -18.39 9.66
N SER A 430 -9.77 -19.67 9.65
CA SER A 430 -9.18 -20.81 8.95
C SER A 430 -9.57 -20.91 7.47
N GLN A 431 -9.73 -19.78 6.77
CA GLN A 431 -9.93 -19.76 5.33
C GLN A 431 -9.09 -18.65 4.72
N ILE A 432 -8.11 -19.05 3.92
CA ILE A 432 -7.38 -18.16 3.00
C ILE A 432 -8.44 -17.63 2.03
N SER A 433 -8.89 -16.38 2.19
CA SER A 433 -9.81 -15.77 1.23
C SER A 433 -9.06 -15.46 -0.07
N ASP A 434 -9.65 -15.79 -1.21
CA ASP A 434 -9.06 -15.79 -2.56
C ASP A 434 -8.51 -14.46 -3.09
N VAL A 435 -8.51 -13.38 -2.31
CA VAL A 435 -8.27 -12.01 -2.82
C VAL A 435 -6.93 -11.40 -2.36
N SER A 436 -6.13 -12.05 -1.50
CA SER A 436 -4.86 -11.43 -1.05
C SER A 436 -3.67 -12.37 -0.75
N GLY A 437 -3.83 -13.70 -0.87
CA GLY A 437 -2.69 -14.64 -0.85
C GLY A 437 -1.83 -14.68 0.43
N ARG A 438 -2.16 -13.92 1.49
CA ARG A 438 -1.51 -13.98 2.80
C ARG A 438 -2.60 -13.98 3.85
N GLY A 439 -2.54 -14.88 4.82
CA GLY A 439 -3.48 -14.88 5.95
C GLY A 439 -3.34 -13.56 6.70
N VAL A 440 -4.31 -12.66 6.58
CA VAL A 440 -4.25 -11.34 7.22
C VAL A 440 -5.11 -11.38 8.47
N GLY A 441 -4.46 -11.40 9.63
CA GLY A 441 -5.09 -11.13 10.91
C GLY A 441 -4.90 -9.67 11.32
N MET A 442 -5.53 -9.30 12.44
CA MET A 442 -5.40 -7.97 13.04
C MET A 442 -3.98 -7.72 13.60
N ASP A 443 -3.20 -8.77 13.82
CA ASP A 443 -1.77 -8.75 14.14
C ASP A 443 -0.92 -8.19 13.00
N VAL A 444 -1.26 -8.52 11.74
CA VAL A 444 -0.59 -7.96 10.54
C VAL A 444 -0.85 -6.46 10.43
N VAL A 445 -2.09 -6.02 10.71
CA VAL A 445 -2.46 -4.60 10.73
C VAL A 445 -1.62 -3.85 11.77
N LYS A 446 -1.55 -4.35 13.01
CA LYS A 446 -0.72 -3.76 14.06
C LYS A 446 0.76 -3.71 13.66
N THR A 447 1.27 -4.80 13.11
CA THR A 447 2.69 -4.89 12.69
C THR A 447 3.00 -3.87 11.59
N ASN A 448 2.12 -3.72 10.59
CA ASN A 448 2.31 -2.76 9.51
C ASN A 448 2.24 -1.32 10.02
N ILE A 449 1.29 -1.00 10.91
CA ILE A 449 1.21 0.33 11.53
C ILE A 449 2.47 0.62 12.37
N GLN A 450 2.96 -0.36 13.13
CA GLN A 450 4.18 -0.21 13.93
C GLN A 450 5.45 -0.01 13.08
N LYS A 451 5.53 -0.64 11.89
CA LYS A 451 6.62 -0.40 10.93
C LYS A 451 6.66 1.05 10.43
N LEU A 452 5.51 1.71 10.40
CA LEU A 452 5.38 3.13 10.08
C LEU A 452 5.58 4.04 11.31
N ASN A 453 6.12 3.49 12.41
CA ASN A 453 6.24 4.16 13.71
C ASN A 453 4.91 4.69 14.25
N GLY A 454 3.80 4.08 13.82
CA GLY A 454 2.47 4.42 14.23
C GLY A 454 2.00 3.66 15.46
N SER A 455 0.90 4.14 16.04
CA SER A 455 0.16 3.46 17.10
C SER A 455 -1.30 3.27 16.71
N ILE A 456 -1.90 2.16 17.14
CA ILE A 456 -3.33 1.89 16.98
C ILE A 456 -3.99 1.77 18.36
N GLU A 457 -5.07 2.51 18.58
CA GLU A 457 -5.95 2.42 19.75
C GLU A 457 -7.33 1.95 19.30
N ILE A 458 -7.96 1.08 20.09
CA ILE A 458 -9.31 0.57 19.84
C ILE A 458 -10.24 1.09 20.94
N ARG A 459 -11.36 1.68 20.54
CA ARG A 459 -12.46 2.08 21.45
C ARG A 459 -13.74 1.46 20.94
N SER A 460 -14.47 0.73 21.78
CA SER A 460 -15.71 0.10 21.34
C SER A 460 -16.65 -0.11 22.51
N GLU A 461 -17.94 0.06 22.25
CA GLU A 461 -19.00 -0.19 23.21
C GLU A 461 -20.03 -1.15 22.59
N PRO A 462 -20.42 -2.23 23.27
CA PRO A 462 -21.46 -3.13 22.79
C PRO A 462 -22.75 -2.39 22.43
N GLY A 463 -23.25 -2.62 21.23
CA GLY A 463 -24.45 -1.99 20.69
C GLY A 463 -24.27 -0.58 20.12
N LYS A 464 -23.11 0.08 20.30
CA LYS A 464 -22.84 1.41 19.71
C LYS A 464 -21.81 1.39 18.57
N GLY A 465 -21.06 0.30 18.44
CA GLY A 465 -20.07 0.11 17.38
C GLY A 465 -18.63 0.21 17.87
N SER A 466 -17.70 0.38 16.93
CA SER A 466 -16.26 0.40 17.21
C SER A 466 -15.57 1.57 16.52
N VAL A 467 -14.48 2.03 17.13
CA VAL A 467 -13.64 3.11 16.62
C VAL A 467 -12.18 2.67 16.74
N PHE A 468 -11.49 2.62 15.60
CA PHE A 468 -10.06 2.40 15.51
C PHE A 468 -9.39 3.76 15.25
N LEU A 469 -8.46 4.14 16.12
CA LEU A 469 -7.68 5.35 16.00
C LEU A 469 -6.25 4.96 15.66
N ILE A 470 -5.77 5.36 14.49
CA ILE A 470 -4.39 5.15 14.05
C ILE A 470 -3.70 6.51 14.08
N SER A 471 -2.61 6.61 14.83
CA SER A 471 -1.75 7.80 14.86
C SER A 471 -0.45 7.49 14.14
N LEU A 472 -0.08 8.32 13.16
CA LEU A 472 1.12 8.19 12.34
C LEU A 472 1.92 9.50 12.40
N PRO A 473 3.25 9.46 12.52
CA PRO A 473 4.05 10.69 12.46
C PRO A 473 4.07 11.27 11.03
N LEU A 474 4.14 12.60 10.90
CA LEU A 474 4.27 13.28 9.59
C LEU A 474 5.68 13.20 8.98
N THR A 475 6.70 12.89 9.78
CA THR A 475 8.12 12.99 9.40
C THR A 475 8.75 11.61 9.19
N LEU A 476 9.84 11.56 8.41
CA LEU A 476 10.81 10.45 8.53
C LEU A 476 11.19 10.33 10.01
N ALA A 477 11.11 9.13 10.57
CA ALA A 477 11.21 8.90 12.02
C ALA A 477 12.52 9.47 12.61
N ILE A 478 12.46 10.73 13.05
CA ILE A 478 13.45 11.33 13.94
C ILE A 478 13.02 10.93 15.34
N LEU A 479 13.87 10.16 16.00
CA LEU A 479 13.66 9.73 17.36
C LEU A 479 14.67 10.47 18.25
N PRO A 480 14.21 11.20 19.29
CA PRO A 480 15.12 11.68 20.31
C PRO A 480 15.71 10.47 21.03
N VAL A 481 17.04 10.39 21.07
CA VAL A 481 17.78 9.28 21.69
C VAL A 481 18.79 9.77 22.72
N LEU A 482 19.07 8.91 23.70
CA LEU A 482 20.20 9.03 24.60
C LEU A 482 21.32 8.14 24.06
N LEU A 483 22.47 8.73 23.78
CA LEU A 483 23.68 8.01 23.37
C LEU A 483 24.40 7.49 24.61
N VAL A 484 24.47 6.17 24.73
CA VAL A 484 25.20 5.45 25.77
C VAL A 484 26.39 4.73 25.18
N LEU A 485 27.44 4.56 25.97
CA LEU A 485 28.71 3.97 25.56
C LEU A 485 28.94 2.65 26.30
N LEU A 486 29.36 1.63 25.55
CA LEU A 486 30.01 0.43 26.09
C LEU A 486 31.45 0.41 25.60
N GLY A 487 32.40 0.70 26.48
CA GLY A 487 33.74 1.11 26.10
C GLY A 487 33.70 2.30 25.13
N ASP A 488 34.26 2.13 23.94
CA ASP A 488 34.29 3.16 22.88
C ASP A 488 33.10 3.05 21.90
N GLN A 489 32.21 2.07 22.06
CA GLN A 489 31.12 1.83 21.12
C GLN A 489 29.83 2.55 21.56
N PRO A 490 29.32 3.51 20.77
CA PRO A 490 28.03 4.14 21.00
C PRO A 490 26.83 3.29 20.60
N PHE A 491 25.79 3.36 21.43
CA PHE A 491 24.45 2.81 21.25
C PHE A 491 23.41 3.89 21.55
N ALA A 492 22.26 3.85 20.86
CA ALA A 492 21.19 4.82 21.02
C ALA A 492 19.98 4.20 21.74
N LEU A 493 19.56 4.82 22.83
CA LEU A 493 18.36 4.46 23.60
C LEU A 493 17.24 5.47 23.34
N PRO A 494 16.00 5.04 23.07
CA PRO A 494 14.87 5.98 22.96
C PRO A 494 14.68 6.82 24.24
N LEU A 495 14.71 8.15 24.12
CA LEU A 495 14.55 9.05 25.27
C LEU A 495 13.19 8.91 25.95
N SER A 496 12.16 8.47 25.23
CA SER A 496 10.81 8.23 25.76
C SER A 496 10.77 7.18 26.87
N MET A 497 11.80 6.32 26.98
CA MET A 497 11.93 5.31 28.04
C MET A 497 12.88 5.74 29.16
N VAL A 498 13.63 6.83 28.99
CA VAL A 498 14.64 7.29 29.95
C VAL A 498 13.99 8.28 30.91
N ARG A 499 14.01 7.95 32.21
CA ARG A 499 13.51 8.84 33.27
C ARG A 499 14.61 9.74 33.83
N GLU A 500 15.74 9.16 34.20
CA GLU A 500 16.92 9.88 34.70
C GLU A 500 18.20 9.04 34.55
N ILE A 501 19.36 9.69 34.64
CA ILE A 501 20.68 9.03 34.66
C ILE A 501 21.27 9.23 36.06
N LEU A 502 21.78 8.16 36.64
CA LEU A 502 22.37 8.14 37.98
C LEU A 502 23.76 7.49 37.97
N PRO A 503 24.70 7.94 38.80
CA PRO A 503 25.96 7.23 39.00
C PRO A 503 25.71 5.92 39.77
N ILE A 504 26.41 4.85 39.38
CA ILE A 504 26.38 3.57 40.10
C ILE A 504 27.59 3.52 41.03
N GLU A 505 27.33 3.60 42.33
CA GLU A 505 28.34 3.34 43.36
C GLU A 505 28.24 1.86 43.77
N LYS A 506 29.36 1.11 43.67
CA LYS A 506 29.40 -0.32 44.04
C LYS A 506 28.90 -0.59 45.46
N ASP A 507 29.17 0.33 46.39
CA ASP A 507 28.79 0.20 47.80
C ASP A 507 27.27 0.28 48.04
N LYS A 508 26.53 0.85 47.09
CA LYS A 508 25.06 0.98 47.17
C LYS A 508 24.33 -0.17 46.47
N MET A 509 25.04 -1.00 45.71
CA MET A 509 24.46 -2.14 45.01
C MET A 509 24.18 -3.27 46.00
N GLN A 510 22.95 -3.79 45.96
CA GLN A 510 22.50 -4.86 46.85
C GLN A 510 22.02 -6.04 46.01
N GLU A 511 22.27 -7.26 46.48
CA GLU A 511 21.77 -8.45 45.81
C GLU A 511 20.49 -8.94 46.51
N VAL A 512 19.37 -8.95 45.78
CA VAL A 512 18.08 -9.44 46.28
C VAL A 512 17.59 -10.54 45.35
N GLY A 513 17.48 -11.77 45.88
CA GLY A 513 17.02 -12.93 45.11
C GLY A 513 17.93 -13.31 43.95
N GLY A 514 19.25 -13.13 44.08
CA GLY A 514 20.24 -13.45 43.03
C GLY A 514 20.32 -12.41 41.91
N LYS A 515 19.70 -11.24 42.10
CA LYS A 515 19.72 -10.13 41.14
C LYS A 515 20.34 -8.90 41.77
N GLU A 516 21.18 -8.21 41.02
CA GLU A 516 21.72 -6.90 41.40
C GLU A 516 20.57 -5.88 41.42
N THR A 517 20.48 -5.11 42.50
CA THR A 517 19.43 -4.12 42.74
C THR A 517 20.03 -2.85 43.31
N LEU A 518 19.38 -1.72 43.07
CA LEU A 518 19.74 -0.42 43.63
C LEU A 518 18.50 0.25 44.21
N VAL A 519 18.66 0.86 45.38
CA VAL A 519 17.58 1.63 46.02
C VAL A 519 17.62 3.06 45.51
N VAL A 520 16.59 3.45 44.75
CA VAL A 520 16.44 4.83 44.24
C VAL A 520 15.18 5.42 44.85
N ARG A 521 15.35 6.47 45.67
CA ARG A 521 14.24 7.18 46.36
C ARG A 521 13.30 6.27 47.18
N GLY A 522 13.85 5.18 47.74
CA GLY A 522 13.10 4.23 48.57
C GLY A 522 12.46 3.07 47.79
N GLU A 523 12.58 3.05 46.46
CA GLU A 523 12.16 1.91 45.62
C GLU A 523 13.36 1.03 45.30
N ILE A 524 13.19 -0.30 45.40
CA ILE A 524 14.22 -1.29 45.05
C ILE A 524 14.07 -1.62 43.57
N LEU A 525 15.03 -1.22 42.75
CA LEU A 525 14.98 -1.41 41.31
C LEU A 525 16.05 -2.40 40.84
N PRO A 526 15.72 -3.35 39.94
CA PRO A 526 16.71 -4.27 39.39
C PRO A 526 17.67 -3.54 38.47
N VAL A 527 18.95 -3.88 38.58
CA VAL A 527 20.03 -3.39 37.72
C VAL A 527 20.30 -4.45 36.65
N ILE A 528 20.27 -4.05 35.39
CA ILE A 528 20.49 -4.91 34.23
C ILE A 528 21.65 -4.30 33.43
N ALA A 529 22.72 -5.07 33.23
CA ALA A 529 23.83 -4.62 32.41
C ALA A 529 23.48 -4.60 30.92
N LEU A 530 23.71 -3.46 30.25
CA LEU A 530 23.47 -3.36 28.81
C LEU A 530 24.36 -4.32 28.01
N SER A 531 25.61 -4.52 28.45
CA SER A 531 26.51 -5.53 27.88
C SER A 531 25.90 -6.93 27.91
N ARG A 532 25.28 -7.31 29.04
CA ARG A 532 24.58 -8.58 29.23
C ARG A 532 23.28 -8.67 28.42
N LEU A 533 22.63 -7.57 28.07
CA LEU A 533 21.47 -7.62 27.16
C LEU A 533 21.88 -7.83 25.72
N LEU A 534 22.96 -7.19 25.29
CA LEU A 534 23.44 -7.24 23.90
C LEU A 534 24.34 -8.45 23.61
N GLY A 535 24.79 -9.17 24.63
CA GLY A 535 25.79 -10.22 24.50
C GLY A 535 27.17 -9.66 24.15
N TRP A 536 27.41 -8.42 24.59
CA TRP A 536 28.63 -7.67 24.33
C TRP A 536 29.67 -7.97 25.42
N PRO A 537 30.97 -8.10 25.08
CA PRO A 537 32.00 -8.31 26.08
C PRO A 537 32.05 -7.13 27.06
N GLN A 538 31.92 -7.44 28.35
CA GLN A 538 32.06 -6.43 29.39
C GLN A 538 33.54 -6.16 29.67
N LEU A 539 34.07 -5.13 29.03
CA LEU A 539 35.47 -4.72 29.14
C LEU A 539 35.71 -3.74 30.29
N GLN A 540 34.69 -2.96 30.64
CA GLN A 540 34.74 -1.96 31.70
C GLN A 540 33.63 -2.22 32.72
N HIS A 541 33.82 -1.69 33.94
CA HIS A 541 32.76 -1.71 34.94
C HIS A 541 31.79 -0.56 34.65
N PRO A 542 30.47 -0.78 34.73
CA PRO A 542 29.51 0.26 34.47
C PRO A 542 29.58 1.32 35.57
N GLU A 543 29.84 2.56 35.19
CA GLU A 543 29.90 3.71 36.11
C GLU A 543 28.54 4.41 36.24
N PHE A 544 27.66 4.23 35.26
CA PHE A 544 26.37 4.91 35.19
C PHE A 544 25.20 3.93 35.05
N GLY A 545 24.05 4.33 35.59
CA GLY A 545 22.78 3.66 35.48
C GLY A 545 21.77 4.58 34.82
N VAL A 546 21.12 4.11 33.76
CA VAL A 546 20.00 4.80 33.13
C VAL A 546 18.72 4.24 33.73
N LEU A 547 17.98 5.04 34.49
CA LEU A 547 16.68 4.65 35.01
C LEU A 547 15.67 4.61 33.86
N MET A 548 15.27 3.40 33.49
CA MET A 548 14.35 3.13 32.41
C MET A 548 12.94 2.87 32.96
N GLN A 549 11.94 3.45 32.30
CA GLN A 549 10.53 3.23 32.61
C GLN A 549 9.79 2.75 31.36
N THR A 550 9.23 1.55 31.44
CA THR A 550 8.25 1.04 30.46
C THR A 550 6.85 1.09 31.08
N ALA A 551 5.82 0.78 30.28
CA ALA A 551 4.44 0.74 30.77
C ALA A 551 4.21 -0.30 31.88
N GLU A 552 5.05 -1.34 31.93
CA GLU A 552 4.87 -2.51 32.78
C GLU A 552 5.89 -2.59 33.94
N ARG A 553 7.09 -2.00 33.78
CA ARG A 553 8.15 -2.11 34.79
C ARG A 553 9.16 -0.95 34.75
N SER A 554 9.79 -0.70 35.89
CA SER A 554 10.94 0.19 36.03
C SER A 554 12.19 -0.59 36.38
N PHE A 555 13.32 -0.26 35.77
CA PHE A 555 14.60 -0.92 35.99
C PHE A 555 15.75 0.03 35.68
N ILE A 556 16.95 -0.29 36.15
CA ILE A 556 18.16 0.49 35.89
C ILE A 556 18.99 -0.26 34.86
N LEU A 557 19.31 0.40 33.76
CA LEU A 557 20.20 -0.12 32.72
C LEU A 557 21.63 0.37 33.01
N SER A 558 22.54 -0.51 33.40
CA SER A 558 23.91 -0.12 33.69
C SER A 558 24.75 -0.01 32.41
N VAL A 559 25.45 1.11 32.24
CA VAL A 559 26.27 1.47 31.08
C VAL A 559 27.62 2.01 31.53
N ASP A 560 28.63 1.97 30.65
CA ASP A 560 29.98 2.42 31.00
C ASP A 560 30.03 3.94 31.06
N SER A 561 29.45 4.61 30.06
CA SER A 561 29.34 6.08 29.99
C SER A 561 28.18 6.50 29.10
N PHE A 562 27.94 7.81 28.96
CA PHE A 562 26.96 8.38 28.04
C PHE A 562 27.52 9.64 27.37
N ALA A 563 27.19 9.83 26.10
CA ALA A 563 27.64 11.00 25.33
C ALA A 563 26.63 12.17 25.40
N GLY A 564 25.34 11.87 25.62
CA GLY A 564 24.28 12.87 25.75
C GLY A 564 23.05 12.57 24.90
N ARG A 565 22.18 13.57 24.77
CA ARG A 565 20.98 13.52 23.93
C ARG A 565 21.34 13.89 22.49
N ASP A 566 20.75 13.17 21.53
CA ASP A 566 20.83 13.49 20.10
C ASP A 566 19.48 13.19 19.43
N ASP A 567 19.23 13.80 18.26
CA ASP A 567 18.04 13.53 17.44
C ASP A 567 18.44 12.63 16.26
N ALA A 568 18.08 11.35 16.37
CA ALA A 568 18.52 10.31 15.45
C ALA A 568 17.48 10.05 14.35
N VAL A 569 17.89 10.17 13.09
CA VAL A 569 17.09 9.66 11.96
C VAL A 569 17.21 8.13 11.96
N ILE A 570 16.10 7.44 12.14
CA ILE A 570 16.04 5.98 12.04
C ILE A 570 16.10 5.58 10.58
N LYS A 571 17.08 4.76 10.22
CA LYS A 571 17.09 4.02 8.95
C LYS A 571 16.80 2.55 9.24
N SER A 572 15.82 2.01 8.50
CA SER A 572 15.54 0.58 8.48
C SER A 572 16.75 -0.18 7.93
N LEU A 573 17.01 -1.36 8.48
CA LEU A 573 17.94 -2.33 7.91
C LEU A 573 17.10 -3.33 7.11
N ASP A 574 17.05 -3.17 5.79
CA ASP A 574 16.09 -3.91 4.95
C ASP A 574 16.47 -5.39 4.75
N ASP A 575 17.77 -5.71 4.73
CA ASP A 575 18.27 -7.07 4.46
C ASP A 575 18.65 -7.87 5.73
N PHE A 576 18.91 -7.17 6.84
CA PHE A 576 19.41 -7.80 8.07
C PHE A 576 18.96 -7.01 9.30
N ARG A 577 18.04 -7.58 10.09
CA ARG A 577 17.63 -6.99 11.37
C ARG A 577 18.27 -7.76 12.54
N PRO A 578 19.37 -7.25 13.13
CA PRO A 578 19.95 -7.85 14.32
C PRO A 578 18.95 -7.79 15.49
N ARG A 579 18.98 -8.82 16.34
CA ARG A 579 18.07 -8.94 17.48
C ARG A 579 18.24 -7.78 18.45
N GLY A 580 17.13 -7.23 18.93
CA GLY A 580 17.14 -6.11 19.87
C GLY A 580 17.56 -4.77 19.26
N VAL A 581 17.59 -4.66 17.94
CA VAL A 581 17.88 -3.42 17.20
C VAL A 581 16.64 -2.96 16.45
N ALA A 582 16.20 -1.73 16.74
CA ALA A 582 15.09 -1.06 16.08
C ALA A 582 15.50 -0.46 14.72
N GLY A 583 16.76 -0.04 14.59
CA GLY A 583 17.32 0.51 13.36
C GLY A 583 18.73 1.04 13.53
N VAL A 584 19.23 1.74 12.52
CA VAL A 584 20.55 2.39 12.56
C VAL A 584 20.42 3.89 12.34
N THR A 585 21.33 4.63 12.95
CA THR A 585 21.51 6.05 12.69
C THR A 585 22.97 6.37 12.45
N THR A 586 23.25 7.58 11.99
CA THR A 586 24.60 8.08 11.72
C THR A 586 24.80 9.34 12.52
N LEU A 587 25.77 9.34 13.44
CA LEU A 587 26.13 10.50 14.24
C LEU A 587 26.80 11.58 13.38
N SER A 588 26.90 12.80 13.90
CA SER A 588 27.53 13.94 13.22
C SER A 588 29.00 13.71 12.85
N ASN A 589 29.69 12.78 13.53
CA ASN A 589 31.07 12.37 13.25
C ASN A 589 31.17 11.24 12.20
N GLY A 590 30.05 10.80 11.62
CA GLY A 590 29.98 9.73 10.64
C GLY A 590 29.96 8.31 11.20
N GLN A 591 30.03 8.12 12.53
CA GLN A 591 29.91 6.80 13.14
C GLN A 591 28.48 6.28 13.05
N ILE A 592 28.36 4.99 12.75
CA ILE A 592 27.07 4.30 12.73
C ILE A 592 26.72 3.85 14.15
N VAL A 593 25.50 4.16 14.58
CA VAL A 593 24.98 3.83 15.91
C VAL A 593 23.72 2.97 15.76
N LEU A 594 23.66 1.91 16.55
CA LEU A 594 22.49 1.03 16.63
C LEU A 594 21.48 1.62 17.61
N ILE A 595 20.24 1.77 17.15
CA ILE A 595 19.10 2.16 17.98
C ILE A 595 18.51 0.89 18.58
N LEU A 596 18.48 0.81 19.91
CA LEU A 596 18.09 -0.40 20.62
C LEU A 596 16.58 -0.51 20.78
N ASP A 597 16.02 -1.69 20.48
CA ASP A 597 14.64 -2.04 20.82
C ASP A 597 14.63 -2.68 22.22
N MET A 598 14.42 -1.82 23.23
CA MET A 598 14.42 -2.27 24.61
C MET A 598 13.28 -3.23 24.92
N LYS A 599 12.15 -3.22 24.20
CA LYS A 599 11.05 -4.15 24.47
C LYS A 599 11.45 -5.57 24.10
N GLU A 600 12.07 -5.74 22.93
CA GLU A 600 12.56 -7.02 22.44
C GLU A 600 13.70 -7.57 23.32
N LEU A 601 14.67 -6.72 23.68
CA LEU A 601 15.77 -7.11 24.57
C LEU A 601 15.29 -7.58 25.96
N LEU A 602 14.21 -6.97 26.45
CA LEU A 602 13.66 -7.23 27.77
C LEU A 602 12.76 -8.47 27.84
N SER A 603 12.07 -8.82 26.76
CA SER A 603 11.26 -10.05 26.68
C SER A 603 12.11 -11.31 26.70
N ASP A 604 13.30 -11.26 26.10
CA ASP A 604 14.25 -12.37 26.07
C ASP A 604 14.85 -12.65 27.46
N LEU A 605 15.06 -11.59 28.26
CA LEU A 605 15.57 -11.77 29.62
C LEU A 605 14.56 -12.51 30.52
N SER A 606 13.25 -12.28 30.34
CA SER A 606 12.19 -13.01 31.07
C SER A 606 12.10 -14.48 30.63
N SER A 607 12.20 -14.78 29.34
CA SER A 607 12.12 -16.16 28.84
C SER A 607 13.29 -17.04 29.28
N HIS A 608 14.46 -16.44 29.53
CA HIS A 608 15.66 -17.14 30.00
C HIS A 608 15.75 -17.25 31.53
N LEU A 609 14.87 -16.58 32.29
CA LEU A 609 14.82 -16.68 33.75
C LEU A 609 13.91 -17.83 34.23
N ASP A 610 12.90 -18.20 33.43
CA ASP A 610 11.99 -19.32 33.75
C ASP A 610 12.48 -20.68 33.21
N GLY A 611 13.49 -20.67 32.33
CA GLY A 611 14.13 -21.85 31.77
C GLY A 611 15.37 -22.30 32.53
N ASP A 612 15.16 -23.14 33.54
CA ASP A 612 16.04 -24.18 34.11
C ASP A 612 17.57 -23.93 34.16
N GLY A 613 18.14 -24.04 35.37
CA GLY A 613 19.54 -23.77 35.72
C GLY A 613 20.62 -24.68 35.10
N ARG A 614 20.72 -24.74 33.77
CA ARG A 614 21.86 -25.32 33.05
C ARG A 614 22.32 -24.36 31.97
N GLY A 615 23.58 -23.91 32.11
CA GLY A 615 24.20 -22.91 31.27
C GLY A 615 24.02 -23.16 29.77
N GLY A 616 23.10 -22.41 29.16
CA GLY A 616 23.05 -22.17 27.72
C GLY A 616 23.85 -20.91 27.42
N ALA A 617 24.93 -21.03 26.65
CA ALA A 617 25.73 -19.92 26.21
C ALA A 617 24.87 -18.88 25.47
N MET A 618 24.97 -17.63 25.90
CA MET A 618 24.46 -16.47 25.19
C MET A 618 25.10 -16.46 23.79
N ARG A 619 24.33 -16.72 22.73
CA ARG A 619 24.85 -16.61 21.36
C ARG A 619 25.04 -15.12 21.07
N ALA A 620 26.31 -14.71 21.04
CA ALA A 620 26.75 -13.38 20.67
C ALA A 620 26.13 -12.96 19.33
N LEU A 621 25.94 -11.65 19.15
CA LEU A 621 25.70 -11.06 17.85
C LEU A 621 26.89 -11.41 16.93
N GLU A 622 26.77 -12.48 16.15
CA GLU A 622 27.78 -12.86 15.16
C GLU A 622 27.69 -11.88 13.99
N PHE A 623 28.51 -10.83 14.04
CA PHE A 623 28.87 -10.04 12.88
C PHE A 623 29.80 -10.90 12.00
N SER A 624 29.25 -11.59 11.00
CA SER A 624 30.08 -12.16 9.94
C SER A 624 30.64 -11.03 9.08
N ALA A 625 31.97 -10.99 8.98
CA ALA A 625 32.75 -10.04 8.20
C ALA A 625 32.54 -10.17 6.68
#